data_AF-A0A2G2QS91-F1
#
_entry.id   AF-A0A2G2QS91-F1
#
_cell.length_a   1.000
_cell.length_b   1.000
_cell.length_c   1.000
_cell.angle_alpha   90.00
_cell.angle_beta   90.00
_cell.angle_gamma   90.00
#
_symmetry.space_group_name_H-M   'P 1'
#
loop_
_entity.id
_entity.type
_entity.pdbx_description
1 polymer ?
#
loop_
_entity_poly.entity_id
_entity_poly.type
_entity_poly.pdbx_seq_one_letter_code
_entity_poly.pdbx_strand_id
1 'polypeptide(L)'
;MATAQAQVYTYKGKDKKGKPIQGELKASNAVVAKAQLRKQGITAKSVKKKGKPLFGGSKPIKPQDIAIFTRQLATMMKAGVPLVQSFDIVGEGAESPALREMIYGIRDDVSSGISLAGSLRKHPKYFDDLFCSLVEAGEQAGALETMLDRIATYKEKTESLKAKIKKALTYPIAVVCVAVIVTGILLVKVVPVFAETFSNFGADLPAFTLFVLNLSYLAQDWWLITLAGLIAFIFGVRELKRRSPAFDAAIDKYVLKIPVVGNILYQAIVARFARTLSTTFAAGVPLVDALSSVAGAAGNAVYRQAIFKVRDDVTTGIQLHQALRMTNMFPVMLLQMTSIGEESGALDDMLEKSAVFYEEAVDNAVDNLTTLLEPMIMAILGVLVGGLLIAMYLPIFKLGAVI
;
A
#
# COMPACT_ATOMS: atom_id res chain seq x y z
N MET A 1 5.89 -42.93 -7.98
CA MET A 1 5.14 -42.53 -9.19
C MET A 1 4.86 -41.04 -9.09
N ALA A 2 5.24 -40.25 -10.10
CA ALA A 2 5.07 -38.79 -10.07
C ALA A 2 3.59 -38.42 -10.19
N THR A 3 3.04 -37.71 -9.20
CA THR A 3 1.70 -37.11 -9.23
C THR A 3 1.66 -36.05 -10.31
N ALA A 4 1.01 -36.35 -11.44
CA ALA A 4 0.88 -35.42 -12.56
C ALA A 4 0.06 -34.18 -12.13
N GLN A 5 0.73 -33.03 -12.02
CA GLN A 5 0.10 -31.74 -11.70
C GLN A 5 -1.04 -31.44 -12.68
N ALA A 6 -2.23 -31.15 -12.15
CA ALA A 6 -3.41 -30.80 -12.95
C ALA A 6 -3.14 -29.50 -13.73
N GLN A 7 -3.28 -29.55 -15.06
CA GLN A 7 -3.07 -28.42 -15.95
C GLN A 7 -4.39 -28.00 -16.59
N VAL A 8 -4.54 -26.69 -16.83
CA VAL A 8 -5.74 -26.14 -17.48
C VAL A 8 -5.62 -26.31 -19.00
N TYR A 9 -6.61 -26.96 -19.59
CA TYR A 9 -6.78 -27.11 -21.04
C TYR A 9 -7.95 -26.27 -21.50
N THR A 10 -7.79 -25.56 -22.62
CA THR A 10 -8.91 -24.92 -23.32
C THR A 10 -9.42 -25.86 -24.40
N TYR A 11 -10.74 -25.99 -24.50
CA TYR A 11 -11.38 -26.84 -25.49
C TYR A 11 -12.39 -26.07 -26.33
N LYS A 12 -12.51 -26.49 -27.59
CA LYS A 12 -13.59 -26.10 -28.50
C LYS A 12 -14.22 -27.37 -29.03
N GLY A 13 -15.53 -27.53 -28.85
CA GLY A 13 -16.26 -28.73 -29.21
C GLY A 13 -17.71 -28.44 -29.57
N LYS A 14 -18.48 -29.51 -29.76
CA LYS A 14 -19.93 -29.46 -29.93
C LYS A 14 -20.61 -30.32 -28.88
N ASP A 15 -21.72 -29.85 -28.33
CA ASP A 15 -22.60 -30.63 -27.46
C ASP A 15 -23.35 -31.72 -28.27
N LYS A 16 -24.06 -32.63 -27.58
CA LYS A 16 -24.93 -33.65 -28.18
C LYS A 16 -25.95 -33.07 -29.17
N LYS A 17 -26.36 -31.81 -28.99
CA LYS A 17 -27.27 -31.08 -29.88
C LYS A 17 -26.57 -30.32 -31.02
N GLY A 18 -25.27 -30.51 -31.22
CA GLY A 18 -24.48 -29.87 -32.28
C GLY A 18 -24.09 -28.41 -32.01
N LYS A 19 -24.50 -27.83 -30.87
CA LYS A 19 -24.18 -26.44 -30.49
C LYS A 19 -22.69 -26.30 -30.16
N PRO A 20 -21.97 -25.31 -30.72
CA PRO A 20 -20.57 -25.09 -30.39
C PRO A 20 -20.44 -24.66 -28.93
N ILE A 21 -19.60 -25.37 -28.17
CA ILE A 21 -19.25 -25.06 -26.79
C ILE A 21 -17.74 -24.88 -26.70
N GLN A 22 -17.33 -23.83 -26.01
CA GLN A 22 -15.94 -23.56 -25.68
C GLN A 22 -15.81 -23.33 -24.18
N GLY A 23 -14.73 -23.83 -23.58
CA GLY A 23 -14.54 -23.76 -22.14
C GLY A 23 -13.14 -24.17 -21.71
N GLU A 24 -12.93 -24.18 -20.40
CA GLU A 24 -11.68 -24.59 -19.76
C GLU A 24 -11.93 -25.81 -18.87
N LEU A 25 -10.97 -26.72 -18.82
CA LEU A 25 -11.04 -27.93 -18.02
C LEU A 25 -9.67 -28.23 -17.40
N LYS A 26 -9.64 -28.56 -16.11
CA LYS A 26 -8.43 -29.05 -15.43
C LYS A 26 -8.29 -30.55 -15.64
N ALA A 27 -7.17 -30.99 -16.20
CA ALA A 27 -6.85 -32.40 -16.38
C ALA A 27 -5.34 -32.66 -16.23
N SER A 28 -4.97 -33.88 -15.88
CA SER A 28 -3.56 -34.29 -15.77
C SER A 28 -2.85 -34.39 -17.12
N ASN A 29 -3.58 -34.67 -18.20
CA ASN A 29 -3.09 -34.64 -19.57
C ASN A 29 -4.23 -34.44 -20.58
N ALA A 30 -3.88 -34.19 -21.85
CA ALA A 30 -4.86 -33.91 -22.92
C ALA A 30 -5.80 -35.11 -23.22
N VAL A 31 -5.36 -36.34 -22.92
CA VAL A 31 -6.16 -37.56 -23.12
C VAL A 31 -7.26 -37.63 -22.06
N VAL A 32 -6.92 -37.36 -20.80
CA VAL A 32 -7.87 -37.29 -19.67
C VAL A 32 -8.86 -36.14 -19.87
N ALA A 33 -8.40 -34.98 -20.37
CA ALA A 33 -9.29 -33.87 -20.71
C ALA A 33 -10.34 -34.27 -21.78
N LYS A 34 -9.92 -34.94 -22.86
CA LYS A 34 -10.85 -35.45 -23.89
C LYS A 34 -11.81 -36.49 -23.34
N ALA A 35 -11.36 -37.37 -22.45
CA ALA A 35 -12.20 -38.39 -21.82
C ALA A 35 -13.27 -37.77 -20.91
N GLN A 36 -12.92 -36.76 -20.12
CA GLN A 36 -13.86 -35.99 -19.29
C GLN A 36 -14.89 -35.23 -20.13
N LEU A 37 -14.45 -34.58 -21.23
CA LEU A 37 -15.38 -33.89 -22.14
C LEU A 37 -16.36 -34.85 -22.81
N ARG A 38 -15.90 -36.05 -23.20
CA ARG A 38 -16.78 -37.10 -23.74
C ARG A 38 -17.81 -37.58 -22.70
N LYS A 39 -17.42 -37.76 -21.44
CA LYS A 39 -18.35 -38.09 -20.34
C LYS A 39 -19.42 -37.01 -20.15
N GLN A 40 -19.08 -35.74 -20.39
CA GLN A 40 -20.00 -34.61 -20.35
C GLN A 40 -20.84 -34.46 -21.64
N GLY A 41 -20.72 -35.36 -22.61
CA GLY A 41 -21.45 -35.28 -23.88
C GLY A 41 -20.88 -34.29 -24.90
N ILE A 42 -19.69 -33.74 -24.64
CA ILE A 42 -19.04 -32.75 -25.50
C ILE A 42 -18.03 -33.45 -26.41
N THR A 43 -18.26 -33.36 -27.72
CA THR A 43 -17.29 -33.82 -28.72
C THR A 43 -16.28 -32.72 -28.99
N ALA A 44 -15.08 -32.83 -28.40
CA ALA A 44 -14.04 -31.83 -28.51
C ALA A 44 -13.32 -31.90 -29.89
N LYS A 45 -13.38 -30.80 -30.66
CA LYS A 45 -12.65 -30.63 -31.94
C LYS A 45 -11.19 -30.24 -31.71
N SER A 46 -10.91 -29.47 -30.67
CA SER A 46 -9.56 -29.06 -30.27
C SER A 46 -9.46 -29.03 -28.76
N VAL A 47 -8.41 -29.64 -28.21
CA VAL A 47 -8.01 -29.56 -26.80
C VAL A 47 -6.56 -29.11 -26.79
N LYS A 48 -6.31 -27.88 -26.36
CA LYS A 48 -4.96 -27.30 -26.29
C LYS A 48 -4.63 -26.95 -24.84
N LYS A 49 -3.39 -27.19 -24.44
CA LYS A 49 -2.89 -26.71 -23.15
C LYS A 49 -2.97 -25.19 -23.16
N LYS A 50 -3.58 -24.58 -22.14
CA LYS A 50 -3.64 -23.12 -22.03
C LYS A 50 -2.20 -22.61 -21.90
N GLY A 51 -1.73 -21.88 -22.91
CA GLY A 51 -0.40 -21.26 -22.85
C GLY A 51 -0.36 -20.31 -21.65
N LYS A 52 0.74 -20.31 -20.89
CA LYS A 52 0.95 -19.26 -19.89
C LYS A 52 1.00 -17.93 -20.66
N PRO A 53 0.10 -16.97 -20.41
CA PRO A 53 0.12 -15.70 -21.12
C PRO A 53 1.45 -14.99 -20.83
N LEU A 54 2.23 -14.67 -21.87
CA LEU A 54 3.51 -13.96 -21.73
C LEU A 54 3.35 -12.55 -21.12
N PHE A 55 2.15 -11.95 -21.22
CA PHE A 55 1.84 -10.59 -20.73
C PHE A 55 0.50 -10.49 -19.97
N GLY A 56 0.04 -11.59 -19.36
CA GLY A 56 -1.27 -11.64 -18.68
C GLY A 56 -1.18 -12.31 -17.32
N GLY A 57 -0.41 -11.75 -16.39
CA GLY A 57 -0.49 -12.18 -14.99
C GLY A 57 -1.90 -11.91 -14.44
N SER A 58 -2.44 -12.84 -13.64
CA SER A 58 -3.64 -12.56 -12.85
C SER A 58 -3.47 -11.22 -12.12
N LYS A 59 -4.51 -10.38 -12.13
CA LYS A 59 -4.49 -9.10 -11.41
C LYS A 59 -3.96 -9.35 -9.98
N PRO A 60 -2.90 -8.65 -9.55
CA PRO A 60 -2.36 -8.85 -8.21
C PRO A 60 -3.44 -8.50 -7.19
N ILE A 61 -3.51 -9.29 -6.12
CA ILE A 61 -4.44 -9.07 -5.01
C ILE A 61 -4.03 -7.76 -4.33
N LYS A 62 -4.96 -6.80 -4.25
CA LYS A 62 -4.74 -5.52 -3.58
C LYS A 62 -5.11 -5.64 -2.09
N PRO A 63 -4.50 -4.84 -1.20
CA PRO A 63 -4.90 -4.78 0.21
C PRO A 63 -6.39 -4.48 0.43
N GLN A 64 -6.97 -3.61 -0.41
CA GLN A 64 -8.40 -3.30 -0.36
C GLN A 64 -9.29 -4.51 -0.69
N ASP A 65 -8.85 -5.42 -1.57
CA ASP A 65 -9.58 -6.64 -1.88
C ASP A 65 -9.66 -7.55 -0.65
N ILE A 66 -8.59 -7.61 0.16
CA ILE A 66 -8.55 -8.35 1.43
C ILE A 66 -9.49 -7.72 2.46
N ALA A 67 -9.54 -6.40 2.55
CA ALA A 67 -10.46 -5.70 3.44
C ALA A 67 -11.93 -6.02 3.11
N ILE A 68 -12.30 -5.96 1.82
CA ILE A 68 -13.64 -6.30 1.33
C ILE A 68 -13.97 -7.77 1.58
N PHE A 69 -13.06 -8.68 1.23
CA PHE A 69 -13.19 -10.11 1.53
C PHE A 69 -13.46 -10.35 3.02
N THR A 70 -12.67 -9.72 3.90
CA THR A 70 -12.81 -9.89 5.36
C THR A 70 -14.15 -9.37 5.85
N ARG A 71 -14.59 -8.19 5.38
CA ARG A 71 -15.90 -7.63 5.73
C ARG A 71 -17.04 -8.53 5.27
N GLN A 72 -17.00 -9.01 4.03
CA GLN A 72 -18.02 -9.91 3.50
C GLN A 72 -18.08 -11.22 4.31
N LEU A 73 -16.93 -11.81 4.63
CA LEU A 73 -16.86 -13.00 5.47
C LEU A 73 -17.47 -12.74 6.86
N ALA A 74 -17.12 -11.62 7.50
CA ALA A 74 -17.69 -11.22 8.79
C ALA A 74 -19.21 -11.06 8.73
N THR A 75 -19.73 -10.39 7.69
CA THR A 75 -21.18 -10.20 7.49
C THR A 75 -21.91 -11.53 7.29
N MET A 76 -21.34 -12.46 6.52
CA MET A 76 -21.95 -13.77 6.28
C MET A 76 -21.96 -14.62 7.56
N MET A 77 -20.85 -14.63 8.29
CA MET A 77 -20.77 -15.33 9.58
C MET A 77 -21.76 -14.76 10.61
N LYS A 78 -21.86 -13.44 10.70
CA LYS A 78 -22.84 -12.76 11.57
C LYS A 78 -24.30 -13.05 11.18
N ALA A 79 -24.55 -13.35 9.91
CA ALA A 79 -25.85 -13.80 9.43
C ALA A 79 -26.12 -15.30 9.67
N GLY A 80 -25.20 -16.01 10.34
CA GLY A 80 -25.31 -17.43 10.65
C GLY A 80 -24.99 -18.36 9.47
N VAL A 81 -24.41 -17.84 8.39
CA VAL A 81 -24.01 -18.68 7.24
C VAL A 81 -22.79 -19.51 7.63
N PRO A 82 -22.79 -20.84 7.40
CA PRO A 82 -21.64 -21.69 7.67
C PRO A 82 -20.36 -21.15 7.00
N LEU A 83 -19.21 -21.28 7.69
CA LEU A 83 -17.93 -20.72 7.25
C LEU A 83 -17.55 -21.15 5.82
N VAL A 84 -17.62 -22.45 5.53
CA VAL A 84 -17.30 -23.01 4.21
C VAL A 84 -18.23 -22.44 3.12
N GLN A 85 -19.52 -22.29 3.40
CA GLN A 85 -20.48 -21.71 2.45
C GLN A 85 -20.24 -20.20 2.26
N SER A 86 -19.83 -19.49 3.31
CA SER A 86 -19.45 -18.08 3.23
C SER A 86 -18.27 -17.88 2.28
N PHE A 87 -17.26 -18.77 2.34
CA PHE A 87 -16.14 -18.76 1.39
C PHE A 87 -16.58 -19.00 -0.06
N ASP A 88 -17.53 -19.91 -0.29
CA ASP A 88 -18.05 -20.18 -1.65
C ASP A 88 -18.70 -18.91 -2.23
N ILE A 89 -19.59 -18.26 -1.48
CA ILE A 89 -20.31 -17.07 -1.94
C ILE A 89 -19.36 -15.88 -2.16
N VAL A 90 -18.42 -15.66 -1.24
CA VAL A 90 -17.44 -14.56 -1.36
C VAL A 90 -16.43 -14.82 -2.49
N GLY A 91 -16.03 -16.08 -2.70
CA GLY A 91 -15.15 -16.47 -3.79
C GLY A 91 -15.77 -16.32 -5.18
N GLU A 92 -17.07 -16.57 -5.32
CA GLU A 92 -17.81 -16.32 -6.55
C GLU A 92 -17.77 -14.83 -6.92
N GLY A 93 -18.01 -13.96 -5.93
CA GLY A 93 -18.00 -12.49 -6.07
C GLY A 93 -16.61 -11.85 -6.28
N ALA A 94 -15.52 -12.60 -6.14
CA ALA A 94 -14.17 -12.06 -6.28
C ALA A 94 -13.83 -11.67 -7.73
N GLU A 95 -13.49 -10.40 -7.97
CA GLU A 95 -13.11 -9.89 -9.31
C GLU A 95 -11.77 -10.46 -9.81
N SER A 96 -10.80 -10.64 -8.90
CA SER A 96 -9.48 -11.15 -9.25
C SER A 96 -9.46 -12.68 -9.25
N PRO A 97 -9.04 -13.33 -10.35
CA PRO A 97 -8.85 -14.78 -10.38
C PRO A 97 -7.86 -15.28 -9.31
N ALA A 98 -6.83 -14.50 -8.99
CA ALA A 98 -5.87 -14.85 -7.95
C ALA A 98 -6.49 -14.80 -6.55
N LEU A 99 -7.37 -13.83 -6.29
CA LEU A 99 -8.11 -13.75 -5.03
C LEU A 99 -9.06 -14.95 -4.90
N ARG A 100 -9.82 -15.25 -5.96
CA ARG A 100 -10.72 -16.40 -5.99
C ARG A 100 -10.00 -17.71 -5.70
N GLU A 101 -8.85 -17.93 -6.34
CA GLU A 101 -8.04 -19.13 -6.13
C GLU A 101 -7.53 -19.23 -4.67
N MET A 102 -7.11 -18.12 -4.07
CA MET A 102 -6.71 -18.09 -2.66
C MET A 102 -7.88 -18.38 -1.72
N ILE A 103 -9.04 -17.77 -1.95
CA ILE A 103 -10.26 -17.98 -1.15
C ILE A 103 -10.68 -19.46 -1.21
N TYR A 104 -10.71 -20.06 -2.39
CA TYR A 104 -11.05 -21.48 -2.54
C TYR A 104 -9.98 -22.41 -1.95
N GLY A 105 -8.70 -22.04 -2.01
CA GLY A 105 -7.63 -22.77 -1.32
C GLY A 105 -7.85 -22.80 0.20
N ILE A 106 -8.16 -21.64 0.80
CA ILE A 106 -8.47 -21.53 2.25
C ILE A 106 -9.73 -22.34 2.59
N ARG A 107 -10.76 -22.24 1.75
CA ARG A 107 -12.01 -23.00 1.90
C ARG A 107 -11.79 -24.51 1.89
N ASP A 108 -10.99 -25.00 0.94
CA ASP A 108 -10.67 -26.42 0.81
C ASP A 108 -9.87 -26.90 2.04
N ASP A 109 -8.89 -26.12 2.51
CA ASP A 109 -8.14 -26.39 3.74
C ASP A 109 -9.06 -26.49 4.96
N VAL A 110 -9.94 -25.51 5.15
CA VAL A 110 -10.92 -25.50 6.25
C VAL A 110 -11.89 -26.68 6.15
N SER A 111 -12.37 -26.99 4.95
CA SER A 111 -13.26 -28.16 4.74
C SER A 111 -12.57 -29.50 4.98
N SER A 112 -11.24 -29.54 4.87
CA SER A 112 -10.42 -30.72 5.19
C SER A 112 -10.08 -30.84 6.68
N GLY A 113 -10.49 -29.88 7.51
CA GLY A 113 -10.30 -29.90 8.97
C GLY A 113 -9.10 -29.10 9.48
N ILE A 114 -8.43 -28.31 8.64
CA ILE A 114 -7.40 -27.37 9.09
C ILE A 114 -8.09 -26.14 9.70
N SER A 115 -7.55 -25.60 10.80
CA SER A 115 -8.07 -24.36 11.38
C SER A 115 -8.01 -23.20 10.37
N LEU A 116 -8.94 -22.25 10.48
CA LEU A 116 -8.95 -21.06 9.64
C LEU A 116 -7.65 -20.27 9.82
N ALA A 117 -7.21 -20.07 11.07
CA ALA A 117 -5.94 -19.41 11.35
C ALA A 117 -4.74 -20.13 10.69
N GLY A 118 -4.69 -21.46 10.76
CA GLY A 118 -3.64 -22.26 10.14
C GLY A 118 -3.64 -22.15 8.60
N SER A 119 -4.82 -22.08 8.00
CA SER A 119 -4.99 -21.93 6.55
C SER A 119 -4.56 -20.53 6.08
N LEU A 120 -4.91 -19.48 6.84
CA LEU A 120 -4.54 -18.09 6.55
C LEU A 120 -3.02 -17.86 6.66
N ARG A 121 -2.35 -18.51 7.61
CA ARG A 121 -0.88 -18.45 7.79
C ARG A 121 -0.09 -18.94 6.58
N LYS A 122 -0.68 -19.75 5.70
CA LYS A 122 -0.06 -20.14 4.41
C LYS A 122 0.07 -18.95 3.44
N HIS A 123 -0.59 -17.84 3.73
CA HIS A 123 -0.64 -16.63 2.91
C HIS A 123 -0.15 -15.38 3.68
N PRO A 124 1.09 -15.36 4.21
CA PRO A 124 1.60 -14.30 5.10
C PRO A 124 1.74 -12.93 4.42
N LYS A 125 1.68 -12.90 3.09
CA LYS A 125 1.69 -11.66 2.30
C LYS A 125 0.41 -10.84 2.47
N TYR A 126 -0.72 -11.49 2.76
CA TYR A 126 -2.05 -10.88 2.78
C TYR A 126 -2.65 -10.87 4.19
N PHE A 127 -2.34 -11.89 4.98
CA PHE A 127 -2.76 -12.02 6.37
C PHE A 127 -1.52 -11.87 7.25
N ASP A 128 -1.47 -10.79 8.01
CA ASP A 128 -0.40 -10.54 8.98
C ASP A 128 -0.59 -11.42 10.23
N ASP A 129 0.44 -11.49 11.08
CA ASP A 129 0.42 -12.31 12.30
C ASP A 129 -0.75 -11.92 13.21
N LEU A 130 -1.02 -10.61 13.31
CA LEU A 130 -2.16 -10.04 14.01
C LEU A 130 -3.50 -10.64 13.53
N PHE A 131 -3.74 -10.64 12.22
CA PHE A 131 -4.95 -11.21 11.63
C PHE A 131 -5.09 -12.68 12.02
N CYS A 132 -4.01 -13.45 11.86
CA CYS A 132 -4.03 -14.88 12.15
C CYS A 132 -4.26 -15.17 13.62
N SER A 133 -3.62 -14.42 14.54
CA SER A 133 -3.79 -14.57 15.98
C SER A 133 -5.20 -14.19 16.45
N LEU A 134 -5.80 -13.15 15.87
CA LEU A 134 -7.18 -12.77 16.20
C LEU A 134 -8.20 -13.81 15.73
N VAL A 135 -7.98 -14.39 14.54
CA VAL A 135 -8.80 -15.50 14.06
C VAL A 135 -8.65 -16.71 14.95
N GLU A 136 -7.43 -17.07 15.34
CA GLU A 136 -7.15 -18.22 16.21
C GLU A 136 -7.83 -18.06 17.58
N ALA A 137 -7.71 -16.87 18.20
CA ALA A 137 -8.41 -16.56 19.44
C ALA A 137 -9.94 -16.65 19.28
N GLY A 138 -10.47 -16.16 18.16
CA GLY A 138 -11.90 -16.26 17.83
C GLY A 138 -12.38 -17.70 17.62
N GLU A 139 -11.59 -18.53 16.94
CA GLU A 139 -11.87 -19.95 16.75
C GLU A 139 -11.88 -20.71 18.08
N GLN A 140 -10.88 -20.48 18.94
CA GLN A 140 -10.77 -21.15 20.24
C GLN A 140 -11.88 -20.71 21.22
N ALA A 141 -12.25 -19.43 21.20
CA ALA A 141 -13.28 -18.88 22.07
C ALA A 141 -14.71 -19.08 21.54
N GLY A 142 -14.89 -19.64 20.33
CA GLY A 142 -16.20 -19.74 19.68
C GLY A 142 -16.81 -18.38 19.29
N ALA A 143 -16.01 -17.31 19.29
CA ALA A 143 -16.41 -15.93 19.01
C ALA A 143 -15.88 -15.44 17.66
N LEU A 144 -15.73 -16.35 16.68
CA LEU A 144 -15.14 -16.06 15.38
C LEU A 144 -15.88 -14.95 14.63
N GLU A 145 -17.21 -14.87 14.74
CA GLU A 145 -18.00 -13.80 14.10
C GLU A 145 -17.57 -12.42 14.60
N THR A 146 -17.36 -12.28 15.90
CA THR A 146 -17.02 -11.01 16.56
C THR A 146 -15.60 -10.63 16.20
N MET A 147 -14.69 -11.60 16.17
CA MET A 147 -13.31 -11.35 15.78
C MET A 147 -13.18 -10.97 14.31
N LEU A 148 -13.90 -11.64 13.41
CA LEU A 148 -13.91 -11.26 12.00
C LEU A 148 -14.48 -9.85 11.80
N ASP A 149 -15.50 -9.44 12.54
CA ASP A 149 -16.06 -8.08 12.47
C ASP A 149 -15.06 -7.01 12.96
N ARG A 150 -14.35 -7.29 14.05
CA ARG A 150 -13.25 -6.44 14.56
C ARG A 150 -12.11 -6.34 13.56
N ILE A 151 -11.67 -7.46 12.99
CA ILE A 151 -10.60 -7.50 11.98
C ILE A 151 -11.03 -6.75 10.71
N ALA A 152 -12.26 -6.94 10.25
CA ALA A 152 -12.80 -6.23 9.09
C ALA A 152 -12.78 -4.71 9.31
N THR A 153 -13.26 -4.26 10.47
CA THR A 153 -13.25 -2.84 10.84
C THR A 153 -11.83 -2.28 10.88
N TYR A 154 -10.89 -3.01 11.48
CA TYR A 154 -9.47 -2.63 11.51
C TYR A 154 -8.87 -2.51 10.10
N LYS A 155 -9.11 -3.49 9.21
CA LYS A 155 -8.60 -3.46 7.83
C LYS A 155 -9.22 -2.32 7.03
N GLU A 156 -10.51 -2.08 7.15
CA GLU A 156 -11.20 -0.96 6.48
C GLU A 156 -10.64 0.41 6.91
N LYS A 157 -10.50 0.64 8.22
CA LYS A 157 -9.94 1.89 8.76
C LYS A 157 -8.50 2.09 8.31
N THR A 158 -7.68 1.03 8.38
CA THR A 158 -6.28 1.07 7.96
C THR A 158 -6.13 1.37 6.48
N GLU A 159 -6.90 0.71 5.62
CA GLU A 159 -6.84 0.95 4.17
C GLU A 159 -7.45 2.30 3.77
N SER A 160 -8.50 2.75 4.46
CA SER A 160 -9.04 4.10 4.30
C SER A 160 -8.00 5.16 4.63
N LEU A 161 -7.29 5.02 5.75
CA LEU A 161 -6.22 5.94 6.16
C LEU A 161 -5.10 6.00 5.12
N LYS A 162 -4.63 4.83 4.64
CA LYS A 162 -3.61 4.75 3.58
C LYS A 162 -4.11 5.38 2.27
N ALA A 163 -5.36 5.13 1.90
CA ALA A 163 -5.95 5.68 0.69
C ALA A 163 -6.05 7.21 0.75
N LYS A 164 -6.45 7.76 1.91
CA LYS A 164 -6.47 9.21 2.14
C LYS A 164 -5.09 9.84 1.99
N ILE A 165 -4.08 9.29 2.69
CA ILE A 165 -2.69 9.78 2.59
C ILE A 165 -2.20 9.73 1.14
N LYS A 166 -2.45 8.62 0.45
CA LYS A 166 -2.06 8.48 -0.97
C LYS A 166 -2.78 9.49 -1.86
N LYS A 167 -4.08 9.72 -1.64
CA LYS A 167 -4.88 10.66 -2.42
C LYS A 167 -4.38 12.10 -2.23
N ALA A 168 -4.10 12.50 -0.99
CA ALA A 168 -3.57 13.83 -0.69
C ALA A 168 -2.19 14.08 -1.33
N LEU A 169 -1.33 13.06 -1.40
CA LEU A 169 -0.03 13.17 -2.07
C LEU A 169 -0.10 13.11 -3.61
N THR A 170 -1.20 12.59 -4.17
CA THR A 170 -1.32 12.41 -5.63
C THR A 170 -1.30 13.75 -6.37
N TYR A 171 -2.02 14.76 -5.86
CA TYR A 171 -2.11 16.07 -6.51
C TYR A 171 -0.75 16.81 -6.53
N PRO A 172 -0.03 16.99 -5.40
CA PRO A 172 1.28 17.62 -5.38
C PRO A 172 2.30 16.93 -6.28
N ILE A 173 2.34 15.59 -6.26
CA ILE A 173 3.24 14.81 -7.12
C ILE A 173 2.90 15.03 -8.59
N ALA A 174 1.61 15.01 -8.96
CA ALA A 174 1.19 15.24 -10.34
C ALA A 174 1.60 16.64 -10.84
N VAL A 175 1.37 17.69 -10.04
CA VAL A 175 1.72 19.05 -10.45
C VAL A 175 3.24 19.23 -10.56
N VAL A 176 4.02 18.72 -9.60
CA VAL A 176 5.49 18.77 -9.67
C VAL A 176 6.01 17.99 -10.88
N CYS A 177 5.46 16.81 -11.17
CA CYS A 177 5.82 16.05 -12.37
C CYS A 177 5.55 16.84 -13.65
N VAL A 178 4.36 17.45 -13.78
CA VAL A 178 4.03 18.30 -14.94
C VAL A 178 4.97 19.51 -15.02
N ALA A 179 5.25 20.17 -13.90
CA ALA A 179 6.16 21.30 -13.83
C ALA A 179 7.57 20.93 -14.33
N VAL A 180 8.11 19.79 -13.89
CA VAL A 180 9.42 19.28 -14.32
C VAL A 180 9.41 18.93 -15.81
N ILE A 181 8.35 18.29 -16.31
CA ILE A 181 8.23 17.96 -17.74
C ILE A 181 8.20 19.23 -18.59
N VAL A 182 7.34 20.20 -18.25
CA VAL A 182 7.21 21.46 -18.99
C VAL A 182 8.52 22.25 -18.95
N THR A 183 9.14 22.37 -17.78
CA THR A 183 10.46 22.99 -17.61
C THR A 183 11.51 22.30 -18.47
N GLY A 184 11.54 20.97 -18.46
CA GLY A 184 12.47 20.17 -19.26
C GLY A 184 12.30 20.43 -20.75
N ILE A 185 11.06 20.49 -21.25
CA ILE A 185 10.77 20.82 -22.66
C ILE A 185 11.26 22.23 -22.99
N LEU A 186 10.97 23.22 -22.14
CA LEU A 186 11.40 24.61 -22.36
C LEU A 186 12.92 24.70 -22.41
N LEU A 187 13.63 24.07 -21.48
CA LEU A 187 15.10 24.05 -21.47
C LEU A 187 15.67 23.32 -22.68
N VAL A 188 15.15 22.15 -23.05
CA VAL A 188 15.74 21.33 -24.14
C VAL A 188 15.41 21.89 -25.52
N LYS A 189 14.25 22.51 -25.73
CA LYS A 189 13.79 22.92 -27.07
C LYS A 189 13.67 24.41 -27.27
N VAL A 190 13.19 25.16 -26.28
CA VAL A 190 12.81 26.57 -26.48
C VAL A 190 13.97 27.51 -26.19
N VAL A 191 14.63 27.37 -25.04
CA VAL A 191 15.77 28.23 -24.65
C VAL A 191 16.90 28.27 -25.69
N PRO A 192 17.35 27.15 -26.29
CA PRO A 192 18.44 27.17 -27.29
C PRO A 192 18.06 27.89 -28.57
N VAL A 193 16.82 27.70 -29.06
CA VAL A 193 16.33 28.37 -30.28
C VAL A 193 16.32 29.88 -30.10
N PHE A 194 15.88 30.35 -28.92
CA PHE A 194 15.92 31.77 -28.59
C PHE A 194 17.36 32.29 -28.51
N ALA A 195 18.26 31.54 -27.87
CA ALA A 195 19.65 31.96 -27.74
C ALA A 195 20.41 32.00 -29.08
N GLU A 196 20.19 31.02 -29.96
CA GLU A 196 20.75 31.01 -31.31
C GLU A 196 20.28 32.24 -32.09
N THR A 197 18.97 32.53 -32.02
CA THR A 197 18.37 33.73 -32.62
C THR A 197 19.07 35.00 -32.14
N PHE A 198 19.33 35.13 -30.83
CA PHE A 198 20.00 36.33 -30.27
C PHE A 198 21.50 36.41 -30.54
N SER A 199 22.20 35.28 -30.59
CA SER A 199 23.64 35.26 -30.91
C SER A 199 23.93 35.84 -32.30
N ASN A 200 22.98 35.70 -33.23
CA ASN A 200 23.06 36.27 -34.58
C ASN A 200 22.93 37.81 -34.62
N PHE A 201 22.46 38.45 -33.54
CA PHE A 201 22.37 39.92 -33.43
C PHE A 201 23.62 40.58 -32.84
N GLY A 202 24.67 39.81 -32.53
CA GLY A 202 25.98 40.34 -32.13
C GLY A 202 26.05 41.00 -30.76
N ALA A 203 25.06 40.75 -29.87
CA ALA A 203 25.04 41.27 -28.51
C ALA A 203 25.35 40.18 -27.47
N ASP A 204 26.14 40.54 -26.46
CA ASP A 204 26.44 39.64 -25.35
C ASP A 204 25.19 39.31 -24.52
N LEU A 205 24.94 38.02 -24.34
CA LEU A 205 23.83 37.54 -23.52
C LEU A 205 24.05 37.91 -22.04
N PRO A 206 23.03 38.39 -21.32
CA PRO A 206 23.11 38.63 -19.88
C PRO A 206 23.52 37.39 -19.10
N ALA A 207 24.24 37.57 -17.98
CA ALA A 207 24.73 36.48 -17.14
C ALA A 207 23.63 35.50 -16.69
N PHE A 208 22.43 35.99 -16.39
CA PHE A 208 21.28 35.15 -16.00
C PHE A 208 20.78 34.29 -17.17
N THR A 209 20.70 34.85 -18.39
CA THR A 209 20.34 34.09 -19.60
C THR A 209 21.40 33.03 -19.91
N LEU A 210 22.68 33.37 -19.73
CA LEU A 210 23.81 32.46 -19.96
C LEU A 210 23.82 31.29 -18.94
N PHE A 211 23.44 31.55 -17.69
CA PHE A 211 23.23 30.49 -16.69
C PHE A 211 22.12 29.50 -17.10
N VAL A 212 20.96 30.02 -17.54
CA VAL A 212 19.84 29.17 -18.00
C VAL A 212 20.20 28.41 -19.27
N LEU A 213 20.99 29.02 -20.16
CA LEU A 213 21.53 28.37 -21.36
C LEU A 213 22.46 27.19 -21.01
N ASN A 214 23.35 27.36 -20.03
CA ASN A 214 24.21 26.28 -19.58
C ASN A 214 23.42 25.11 -18.98
N LEU A 215 22.36 25.40 -18.21
CA LEU A 215 21.42 24.37 -17.72
C LEU A 215 20.69 23.68 -18.88
N SER A 216 20.33 24.43 -19.92
CA SER A 216 19.73 23.91 -21.14
C SER A 216 20.67 22.95 -21.88
N TYR A 217 21.94 23.31 -22.09
CA TYR A 217 22.92 22.41 -22.72
C TYR A 217 23.15 21.14 -21.89
N LEU A 218 23.29 21.27 -20.57
CA LEU A 218 23.41 20.10 -19.69
C LEU A 218 22.17 19.20 -19.79
N ALA A 219 20.98 19.78 -19.85
CA ALA A 219 19.75 19.04 -20.05
C ALA A 219 19.70 18.37 -21.44
N GLN A 220 20.10 19.04 -22.52
CA GLN A 220 20.11 18.48 -23.88
C GLN A 220 21.05 17.30 -24.03
N ASP A 221 22.26 17.40 -23.48
CA ASP A 221 23.29 16.37 -23.65
C ASP A 221 23.05 15.18 -22.72
N TRP A 222 22.49 15.41 -21.53
CA TRP A 222 22.38 14.38 -20.48
C TRP A 222 20.96 13.96 -20.14
N TRP A 223 19.88 14.45 -20.78
CA TRP A 223 18.51 14.11 -20.36
C TRP A 223 18.21 12.60 -20.31
N LEU A 224 18.76 11.81 -21.25
CA LEU A 224 18.61 10.35 -21.23
C LEU A 224 19.35 9.71 -20.06
N ILE A 225 20.55 10.20 -19.76
CA ILE A 225 21.40 9.71 -18.65
C ILE A 225 20.79 10.14 -17.31
N THR A 226 20.28 11.36 -17.19
CA THR A 226 19.62 11.84 -15.96
C THR A 226 18.29 11.13 -15.74
N LEU A 227 17.50 10.86 -16.78
CA LEU A 227 16.28 10.06 -16.67
C LEU A 227 16.59 8.60 -16.27
N ALA A 228 17.56 7.97 -16.94
CA ALA A 228 18.02 6.63 -16.59
C ALA A 228 18.59 6.58 -15.16
N GLY A 229 19.36 7.59 -14.76
CA GLY A 229 19.91 7.76 -13.42
C GLY A 229 18.83 7.94 -12.36
N LEU A 230 17.78 8.73 -12.63
CA LEU A 230 16.64 8.89 -11.74
C LEU A 230 15.89 7.58 -11.54
N ILE A 231 15.64 6.84 -12.63
CA ILE A 231 15.01 5.52 -12.56
C ILE A 231 15.90 4.56 -11.76
N ALA A 232 17.19 4.48 -12.09
CA ALA A 232 18.15 3.64 -11.38
C ALA A 232 18.26 4.01 -9.89
N PHE A 233 18.19 5.29 -9.54
CA PHE A 233 18.19 5.77 -8.17
C PHE A 233 16.92 5.33 -7.42
N ILE A 234 15.74 5.50 -8.01
CA ILE A 234 14.46 5.06 -7.41
C ILE A 234 14.47 3.55 -7.17
N PHE A 235 14.89 2.75 -8.16
CA PHE A 235 14.99 1.30 -8.03
C PHE A 235 16.08 0.89 -7.03
N GLY A 236 17.22 1.59 -7.03
CA GLY A 236 18.33 1.37 -6.11
C GLY A 236 17.93 1.60 -4.66
N VAL A 237 17.33 2.74 -4.34
CA VAL A 237 16.81 3.05 -3.00
C VAL A 237 15.77 2.04 -2.57
N ARG A 238 14.86 1.65 -3.47
CA ARG A 238 13.83 0.64 -3.18
C ARG A 238 14.43 -0.73 -2.86
N GLU A 239 15.43 -1.17 -3.62
CA GLU A 239 16.10 -2.45 -3.38
C GLU A 239 16.98 -2.39 -2.11
N LEU A 240 17.65 -1.28 -1.86
CA LEU A 240 18.45 -1.07 -0.65
C LEU A 240 17.58 -1.10 0.61
N LYS A 241 16.40 -0.44 0.55
CA LYS A 241 15.39 -0.47 1.62
C LYS A 241 14.90 -1.88 1.90
N ARG A 242 14.72 -2.71 0.86
CA ARG A 242 14.31 -4.11 1.01
C ARG A 242 15.41 -5.00 1.60
N ARG A 243 16.67 -4.75 1.25
CA ARG A 243 17.80 -5.61 1.65
C ARG A 243 18.40 -5.26 3.01
N SER A 244 18.35 -4.00 3.43
CA SER A 244 19.01 -3.52 4.64
C SER A 244 18.00 -2.98 5.66
N PRO A 245 17.72 -3.73 6.74
CA PRO A 245 16.89 -3.27 7.85
C PRO A 245 17.45 -2.01 8.53
N ALA A 246 18.78 -1.86 8.56
CA ALA A 246 19.43 -0.68 9.13
C ALA A 246 19.16 0.58 8.28
N PHE A 247 19.18 0.44 6.96
CA PHE A 247 18.86 1.54 6.04
C PHE A 247 17.38 1.92 6.09
N ASP A 248 16.49 0.92 6.17
CA ASP A 248 15.05 1.12 6.37
C ASP A 248 14.78 1.93 7.65
N ALA A 249 15.40 1.52 8.78
CA ALA A 249 15.28 2.23 10.05
C ALA A 249 15.87 3.64 10.03
N ALA A 250 16.97 3.86 9.30
CA ALA A 250 17.54 5.18 9.13
C ALA A 250 16.60 6.11 8.35
N ILE A 251 16.04 5.64 7.22
CA ILE A 251 15.04 6.40 6.45
C ILE A 251 13.85 6.74 7.35
N ASP A 252 13.29 5.75 8.04
CA ASP A 252 12.15 5.93 8.93
C ASP A 252 12.41 6.98 10.02
N LYS A 253 13.64 7.06 10.54
CA LYS A 253 14.07 8.09 11.50
C LYS A 253 14.14 9.49 10.89
N TYR A 254 14.64 9.62 9.66
CA TYR A 254 14.76 10.92 8.99
C TYR A 254 13.41 11.44 8.49
N VAL A 255 12.54 10.56 7.99
CA VAL A 255 11.22 10.95 7.49
C VAL A 255 10.36 11.54 8.62
N LEU A 256 10.51 11.06 9.86
CA LEU A 256 9.84 11.64 11.03
C LEU A 256 10.28 13.08 11.35
N LYS A 257 11.44 13.53 10.86
CA LYS A 257 11.92 14.91 11.07
C LYS A 257 11.46 15.88 9.98
N ILE A 258 10.86 15.39 8.90
CA ILE A 258 10.38 16.25 7.82
C ILE A 258 9.18 17.06 8.34
N PRO A 259 9.20 18.40 8.23
CA PRO A 259 8.07 19.23 8.63
C PRO A 259 6.77 18.79 7.92
N VAL A 260 5.65 18.87 8.62
CA VAL A 260 4.31 18.42 8.18
C VAL A 260 4.19 16.90 8.00
N VAL A 261 5.02 16.27 7.15
CA VAL A 261 4.99 14.81 6.89
C VAL A 261 5.30 14.00 8.14
N GLY A 262 6.31 14.41 8.91
CA GLY A 262 6.71 13.75 10.15
C GLY A 262 5.59 13.77 11.19
N ASN A 263 4.84 14.88 11.30
CA ASN A 263 3.69 14.98 12.19
C ASN A 263 2.54 14.05 11.78
N ILE A 264 2.24 13.98 10.48
CA ILE A 264 1.21 13.05 9.95
C ILE A 264 1.60 11.60 10.26
N LEU A 265 2.86 11.23 10.01
CA LEU A 265 3.34 9.88 10.29
C LEU A 265 3.34 9.57 11.78
N TYR A 266 3.75 10.51 12.62
CA TYR A 266 3.69 10.39 14.06
C TYR A 266 2.26 10.11 14.53
N GLN A 267 1.29 10.94 14.16
CA GLN A 267 -0.12 10.75 14.50
C GLN A 267 -0.66 9.41 13.96
N ALA A 268 -0.27 9.02 12.74
CA ALA A 268 -0.69 7.74 12.15
C ALA A 268 -0.08 6.52 12.84
N ILE A 269 1.14 6.62 13.38
CA ILE A 269 1.75 5.56 14.20
C ILE A 269 1.01 5.43 15.52
N VAL A 270 0.71 6.55 16.19
CA VAL A 270 -0.03 6.56 17.46
C VAL A 270 -1.46 6.04 17.27
N ALA A 271 -2.16 6.46 16.21
CA ALA A 271 -3.48 5.96 15.85
C ALA A 271 -3.49 4.44 15.64
N ARG A 272 -2.54 3.92 14.85
CA ARG A 272 -2.39 2.46 14.64
C ARG A 272 -2.05 1.73 15.94
N PHE A 273 -1.15 2.28 16.75
CA PHE A 273 -0.82 1.71 18.06
C PHE A 273 -2.08 1.52 18.91
N ALA A 274 -2.84 2.61 19.10
CA ALA A 274 -4.03 2.61 19.93
C ALA A 274 -5.14 1.70 19.35
N ARG A 275 -5.39 1.80 18.04
CA ARG A 275 -6.41 0.98 17.35
C ARG A 275 -6.09 -0.50 17.42
N THR A 276 -4.86 -0.88 17.10
CA THR A 276 -4.43 -2.27 17.11
C THR A 276 -4.49 -2.82 18.52
N LEU A 277 -3.93 -2.11 19.51
CA LEU A 277 -3.90 -2.57 20.89
C LEU A 277 -5.31 -2.71 21.48
N SER A 278 -6.18 -1.72 21.27
CA SER A 278 -7.61 -1.78 21.65
C SER A 278 -8.29 -3.00 21.04
N THR A 279 -8.11 -3.22 19.74
CA THR A 279 -8.75 -4.33 19.01
C THR A 279 -8.28 -5.69 19.50
N THR A 280 -6.97 -5.86 19.73
CA THR A 280 -6.40 -7.11 20.24
C THR A 280 -6.76 -7.38 21.69
N PHE A 281 -6.75 -6.35 22.53
CA PHE A 281 -7.04 -6.51 23.95
C PHE A 281 -8.52 -6.83 24.17
N ALA A 282 -9.40 -6.14 23.46
CA ALA A 282 -10.84 -6.41 23.46
C ALA A 282 -11.20 -7.78 22.84
N ALA A 283 -10.28 -8.39 22.09
CA ALA A 283 -10.40 -9.74 21.59
C ALA A 283 -9.99 -10.82 22.61
N GLY A 284 -9.55 -10.42 23.82
CA GLY A 284 -9.07 -11.32 24.86
C GLY A 284 -7.65 -11.84 24.62
N VAL A 285 -6.91 -11.28 23.65
CA VAL A 285 -5.51 -11.65 23.42
C VAL A 285 -4.65 -11.13 24.59
N PRO A 286 -3.76 -11.96 25.17
CA PRO A 286 -2.86 -11.51 26.23
C PRO A 286 -2.08 -10.25 25.84
N LEU A 287 -1.89 -9.33 26.80
CA LEU A 287 -1.30 -8.00 26.53
C LEU A 287 0.09 -8.07 25.86
N VAL A 288 0.91 -9.06 26.24
CA VAL A 288 2.25 -9.26 25.66
C VAL A 288 2.19 -9.65 24.18
N ASP A 289 1.24 -10.51 23.81
CA ASP A 289 1.02 -10.93 22.43
C ASP A 289 0.37 -9.83 21.60
N ALA A 290 -0.54 -9.07 22.23
CA ALA A 290 -1.13 -7.87 21.67
C ALA A 290 -0.05 -6.83 21.32
N LEU A 291 0.89 -6.54 22.25
CA LEU A 291 2.00 -5.62 22.00
C LEU A 291 2.95 -6.10 20.89
N SER A 292 3.19 -7.42 20.78
CA SER A 292 3.97 -7.98 19.67
C SER A 292 3.28 -7.73 18.32
N SER A 293 1.94 -7.86 18.29
CA SER A 293 1.13 -7.58 17.10
C SER A 293 1.14 -6.09 16.75
N VAL A 294 1.05 -5.21 17.77
CA VAL A 294 1.12 -3.76 17.61
C VAL A 294 2.48 -3.31 17.06
N ALA A 295 3.58 -3.93 17.49
CA ALA A 295 4.92 -3.65 16.96
C ALA A 295 5.01 -3.95 15.44
N GLY A 296 4.38 -5.05 15.00
CA GLY A 296 4.24 -5.38 13.57
C GLY A 296 3.43 -4.35 12.79
N ALA A 297 2.36 -3.82 13.37
CA ALA A 297 1.44 -2.86 12.76
C ALA A 297 1.91 -1.40 12.77
N ALA A 298 2.87 -1.03 13.63
CA ALA A 298 3.33 0.35 13.82
C ALA A 298 3.81 1.03 12.53
N GLY A 299 4.34 0.26 11.57
CA GLY A 299 4.73 0.77 10.24
C GLY A 299 5.94 1.71 10.23
N ASN A 300 6.66 1.84 11.34
CA ASN A 300 7.92 2.57 11.46
C ASN A 300 8.89 1.77 12.35
N ALA A 301 10.13 1.57 11.89
CA ALA A 301 11.10 0.74 12.58
C ALA A 301 11.51 1.27 13.96
N VAL A 302 11.57 2.60 14.14
CA VAL A 302 11.94 3.23 15.42
C VAL A 302 10.85 2.95 16.47
N TYR A 303 9.59 3.15 16.10
CA TYR A 303 8.46 2.86 17.00
C TYR A 303 8.28 1.37 17.24
N ARG A 304 8.55 0.52 16.25
CA ARG A 304 8.52 -0.94 16.42
C ARG A 304 9.48 -1.40 17.51
N GLN A 305 10.71 -0.91 17.51
CA GLN A 305 11.70 -1.23 18.55
C GLN A 305 11.27 -0.71 19.92
N ALA A 306 10.71 0.51 19.98
CA ALA A 306 10.17 1.06 21.22
C ALA A 306 9.01 0.23 21.78
N ILE A 307 8.10 -0.25 20.93
CA ILE A 307 6.98 -1.11 21.34
C ILE A 307 7.48 -2.47 21.82
N PHE A 308 8.50 -3.05 21.18
CA PHE A 308 9.11 -4.28 21.70
C PHE A 308 9.73 -4.07 23.08
N LYS A 309 10.39 -2.93 23.31
CA LYS A 309 10.89 -2.59 24.65
C LYS A 309 9.75 -2.47 25.66
N VAL A 310 8.65 -1.80 25.30
CA VAL A 310 7.45 -1.69 26.15
C VAL A 310 6.88 -3.07 26.48
N ARG A 311 6.83 -3.98 25.51
CA ARG A 311 6.40 -5.38 25.73
C ARG A 311 7.31 -6.08 26.73
N ASP A 312 8.62 -5.95 26.57
CA ASP A 312 9.59 -6.60 27.46
C ASP A 312 9.47 -6.06 28.88
N ASP A 313 9.33 -4.74 29.04
CA ASP A 313 9.08 -4.07 30.32
C ASP A 313 7.77 -4.56 30.97
N VAL A 314 6.68 -4.65 30.21
CA VAL A 314 5.38 -5.18 30.69
C VAL A 314 5.48 -6.66 31.09
N THR A 315 6.28 -7.44 30.36
CA THR A 315 6.52 -8.85 30.69
C THR A 315 7.25 -9.00 32.03
N THR A 316 8.09 -8.03 32.40
CA THR A 316 8.73 -7.98 33.73
C THR A 316 7.82 -7.46 34.85
N GLY A 317 6.57 -7.10 34.55
CA GLY A 317 5.57 -6.63 35.52
C GLY A 317 5.47 -5.11 35.65
N ILE A 318 6.14 -4.33 34.79
CA ILE A 318 5.97 -2.87 34.75
C ILE A 318 4.60 -2.56 34.14
N GLN A 319 3.88 -1.60 34.74
CA GLN A 319 2.60 -1.14 34.22
C GLN A 319 2.75 -0.54 32.80
N LEU A 320 1.77 -0.80 31.93
CA LEU A 320 1.82 -0.42 30.53
C LEU A 320 2.01 1.10 30.35
N HIS A 321 1.28 1.91 31.11
CA HIS A 321 1.43 3.37 31.01
C HIS A 321 2.83 3.85 31.42
N GLN A 322 3.47 3.19 32.40
CA GLN A 322 4.83 3.52 32.83
C GLN A 322 5.85 3.11 31.78
N ALA A 323 5.74 1.90 31.24
CA ALA A 323 6.58 1.41 30.17
C ALA A 323 6.51 2.34 28.94
N LEU A 324 5.30 2.77 28.54
CA LEU A 324 5.13 3.75 27.46
C LEU A 324 5.78 5.09 27.79
N ARG A 325 5.63 5.59 29.02
CA ARG A 325 6.22 6.87 29.45
C ARG A 325 7.76 6.82 29.40
N MET A 326 8.37 5.70 29.79
CA MET A 326 9.84 5.54 29.77
C MET A 326 10.44 5.65 28.37
N THR A 327 9.66 5.39 27.32
CA THR A 327 10.15 5.57 25.93
C THR A 327 10.26 7.04 25.51
N ASN A 328 9.50 7.96 26.14
CA ASN A 328 9.36 9.36 25.71
C ASN A 328 8.95 9.55 24.24
N MET A 329 8.32 8.54 23.63
CA MET A 329 7.94 8.56 22.21
C MET A 329 6.44 8.73 21.97
N PHE A 330 5.63 8.61 23.01
CA PHE A 330 4.18 8.62 22.93
C PHE A 330 3.59 9.92 23.50
N PRO A 331 2.47 10.40 22.96
CA PRO A 331 1.87 11.66 23.39
C PRO A 331 1.16 11.52 24.74
N VAL A 332 1.07 12.64 25.47
CA VAL A 332 0.49 12.70 26.82
C VAL A 332 -0.93 12.12 26.88
N MET A 333 -1.76 12.42 25.89
CA MET A 333 -3.14 11.93 25.87
C MET A 333 -3.22 10.39 25.79
N LEU A 334 -2.36 9.76 24.97
CA LEU A 334 -2.29 8.29 24.92
C LEU A 334 -1.85 7.72 26.27
N LEU A 335 -0.83 8.33 26.91
CA LEU A 335 -0.36 7.90 28.22
C LEU A 335 -1.46 8.01 29.29
N GLN A 336 -2.23 9.10 29.28
CA GLN A 336 -3.34 9.33 30.20
C GLN A 336 -4.47 8.31 30.00
N MET A 337 -4.91 8.10 28.76
CA MET A 337 -5.94 7.11 28.44
C MET A 337 -5.51 5.70 28.80
N THR A 338 -4.23 5.37 28.59
CA THR A 338 -3.65 4.09 29.01
C THR A 338 -3.68 3.95 30.53
N SER A 339 -3.27 4.98 31.27
CA SER A 339 -3.29 4.98 32.75
C SER A 339 -4.70 4.76 33.28
N ILE A 340 -5.69 5.51 32.77
CA ILE A 340 -7.09 5.39 33.18
C ILE A 340 -7.63 4.00 32.83
N GLY A 341 -7.33 3.49 31.63
CA GLY A 341 -7.78 2.18 31.18
C GLY A 341 -7.17 1.03 31.98
N GLU A 342 -5.90 1.15 32.38
CA GLU A 342 -5.19 0.17 33.20
C GLU A 342 -5.71 0.16 34.64
N GLU A 343 -6.01 1.32 35.24
CA GLU A 343 -6.58 1.43 36.59
C GLU A 343 -8.05 0.99 36.66
N SER A 344 -8.85 1.29 35.64
CA SER A 344 -10.28 0.96 35.59
C SER A 344 -10.58 -0.41 34.99
N GLY A 345 -9.58 -1.08 34.41
CA GLY A 345 -9.76 -2.34 33.67
C GLY A 345 -10.40 -2.18 32.29
N ALA A 346 -10.71 -0.95 31.85
CA ALA A 346 -11.33 -0.64 30.56
C ALA A 346 -10.30 -0.13 29.53
N LEU A 347 -9.20 -0.88 29.37
CA LEU A 347 -8.08 -0.48 28.52
C LEU A 347 -8.46 -0.41 27.03
N ASP A 348 -9.30 -1.34 26.58
CA ASP A 348 -9.84 -1.38 25.23
C ASP A 348 -10.63 -0.12 24.85
N ASP A 349 -11.55 0.31 25.72
CA ASP A 349 -12.40 1.49 25.50
C ASP A 349 -11.56 2.78 25.48
N MET A 350 -10.61 2.92 26.41
CA MET A 350 -9.78 4.13 26.49
C MET A 350 -8.79 4.22 25.33
N LEU A 351 -8.24 3.10 24.88
CA LEU A 351 -7.40 3.04 23.68
C LEU A 351 -8.21 3.26 22.40
N GLU A 352 -9.47 2.82 22.34
CA GLU A 352 -10.35 3.12 21.20
C GLU A 352 -10.58 4.63 21.07
N LYS A 353 -10.88 5.32 22.18
CA LYS A 353 -11.02 6.80 22.17
C LYS A 353 -9.73 7.49 21.70
N SER A 354 -8.58 7.00 22.16
CA SER A 354 -7.27 7.49 21.70
C SER A 354 -7.08 7.26 20.19
N ALA A 355 -7.47 6.08 19.70
CA ALA A 355 -7.38 5.74 18.29
C ALA A 355 -8.23 6.69 17.43
N VAL A 356 -9.50 6.90 17.79
CA VAL A 356 -10.42 7.79 17.05
C VAL A 356 -9.87 9.22 17.01
N PHE A 357 -9.38 9.74 18.14
CA PHE A 357 -8.80 11.09 18.20
C PHE A 357 -7.58 11.23 17.28
N TYR A 358 -6.66 10.27 17.29
CA TYR A 358 -5.47 10.35 16.42
C TYR A 358 -5.77 10.03 14.97
N GLU A 359 -6.78 9.21 14.67
CA GLU A 359 -7.32 9.02 13.30
C GLU A 359 -7.83 10.37 12.75
N GLU A 360 -8.61 11.12 13.54
CA GLU A 360 -9.09 12.45 13.18
C GLU A 360 -7.95 13.47 13.08
N ALA A 361 -6.96 13.40 13.98
CA ALA A 361 -5.77 14.25 13.91
C ALA A 361 -4.99 14.02 12.59
N VAL A 362 -4.86 12.76 12.15
CA VAL A 362 -4.24 12.44 10.85
C VAL A 362 -5.06 13.03 9.72
N ASP A 363 -6.38 12.87 9.74
CA ASP A 363 -7.26 13.44 8.71
C ASP A 363 -7.06 14.96 8.60
N ASN A 364 -7.12 15.68 9.73
CA ASN A 364 -6.88 17.12 9.78
C ASN A 364 -5.47 17.52 9.30
N ALA A 365 -4.45 16.75 9.67
CA ALA A 365 -3.08 17.02 9.25
C ALA A 365 -2.86 16.79 7.75
N VAL A 366 -3.55 15.80 7.16
CA VAL A 366 -3.55 15.52 5.72
C VAL A 366 -4.27 16.63 4.94
N ASP A 367 -5.39 17.13 5.45
CA ASP A 367 -6.11 18.25 4.83
C ASP A 367 -5.28 19.54 4.88
N ASN A 368 -4.66 19.83 6.02
CA ASN A 368 -3.77 20.98 6.18
C ASN A 368 -2.53 20.91 5.26
N LEU A 369 -1.96 19.72 5.06
CA LEU A 369 -0.86 19.52 4.11
C LEU A 369 -1.28 19.93 2.69
N THR A 370 -2.50 19.58 2.28
CA THR A 370 -3.01 19.91 0.94
C THR A 370 -3.13 21.42 0.77
N THR A 371 -3.67 22.13 1.76
CA THR A 371 -3.83 23.59 1.75
C THR A 371 -2.49 24.34 1.74
N LEU A 372 -1.48 23.84 2.46
CA LEU A 372 -0.16 24.47 2.49
C LEU A 372 0.64 24.24 1.20
N LEU A 373 0.43 23.12 0.52
CA LEU A 373 1.16 22.80 -0.71
C LEU A 373 0.75 23.67 -1.88
N GLU A 374 -0.50 24.14 -1.94
CA GLU A 374 -0.99 24.96 -3.05
C GLU A 374 -0.21 26.30 -3.19
N PRO A 375 -0.06 27.14 -2.15
CA PRO A 375 0.80 28.33 -2.22
C PRO A 375 2.26 28.03 -2.55
N MET A 376 2.82 26.94 -2.00
CA MET A 376 4.20 26.54 -2.30
C MET A 376 4.38 26.16 -3.77
N ILE A 377 3.43 25.40 -4.32
CA ILE A 377 3.42 25.01 -5.74
C ILE A 377 3.31 26.26 -6.62
N MET A 378 2.41 27.19 -6.30
CA MET A 378 2.28 28.46 -7.04
C MET A 378 3.56 29.30 -6.96
N ALA A 379 4.19 29.38 -5.79
CA ALA A 379 5.45 30.10 -5.63
C ALA A 379 6.58 29.45 -6.45
N ILE A 380 6.73 28.13 -6.39
CA ILE A 380 7.72 27.38 -7.18
C ILE A 380 7.46 27.57 -8.67
N LEU A 381 6.23 27.38 -9.14
CA LEU A 381 5.87 27.56 -10.55
C LEU A 381 6.08 29.00 -11.00
N GLY A 382 5.73 29.98 -10.18
CA GLY A 382 5.95 31.40 -10.46
C GLY A 382 7.43 31.74 -10.60
N VAL A 383 8.27 31.24 -9.69
CA VAL A 383 9.73 31.44 -9.78
C VAL A 383 10.31 30.70 -10.98
N LEU A 384 9.86 29.49 -11.25
CA LEU A 384 10.40 28.65 -12.31
C LEU A 384 10.01 29.20 -13.69
N VAL A 385 8.72 29.38 -13.95
CA VAL A 385 8.22 29.94 -15.22
C VAL A 385 8.60 31.40 -15.37
N GLY A 386 8.45 32.21 -14.32
CA GLY A 386 8.83 33.62 -14.34
C GLY A 386 10.34 33.81 -14.55
N GLY A 387 11.18 33.00 -13.88
CA GLY A 387 12.62 32.99 -14.08
C GLY A 387 13.01 32.63 -15.51
N LEU A 388 12.37 31.62 -16.10
CA LEU A 388 12.55 31.26 -17.50
C LEU A 388 12.15 32.40 -18.45
N LEU A 389 10.98 33.02 -18.24
CA LEU A 389 10.54 34.15 -19.04
C LEU A 389 11.52 35.33 -18.93
N ILE A 390 11.94 35.71 -17.72
CA ILE A 390 12.93 36.77 -17.54
C ILE A 390 14.21 36.43 -18.29
N ALA A 391 14.72 35.20 -18.18
CA ALA A 391 15.93 34.78 -18.89
C ALA A 391 15.79 34.92 -20.42
N MET A 392 14.60 34.67 -20.97
CA MET A 392 14.32 34.79 -22.41
C MET A 392 14.10 36.23 -22.88
N TYR A 393 13.47 37.08 -22.06
CA TYR A 393 13.13 38.46 -22.42
C TYR A 393 14.24 39.48 -22.09
N LEU A 394 15.12 39.19 -21.14
CA LEU A 394 16.19 40.10 -20.73
C LEU A 394 17.14 40.50 -21.89
N PRO A 395 17.52 39.60 -22.83
CA PRO A 395 18.29 39.98 -24.02
C PRO A 395 17.54 40.98 -24.93
N ILE A 396 16.21 40.85 -25.06
CA ILE A 396 15.38 41.75 -25.88
C ILE A 396 15.48 43.18 -25.37
N PHE A 397 15.34 43.37 -24.05
CA PHE A 397 15.44 44.69 -23.43
C PHE A 397 16.83 45.32 -23.57
N LYS A 398 17.90 44.52 -23.51
CA LYS A 398 19.25 45.03 -23.72
C LYS A 398 19.52 45.44 -25.16
N LEU A 399 19.02 44.67 -26.14
CA LEU A 399 19.14 45.02 -27.55
C LEU A 399 18.39 46.31 -27.89
N GLY A 400 17.18 46.50 -27.34
CA GLY A 400 16.41 47.73 -27.51
C GLY A 400 16.98 48.96 -26.81
N ALA A 401 18.02 48.82 -25.97
CA ALA A 401 18.73 49.93 -25.32
C ALA A 401 20.05 50.30 -26.02
N VAL A 402 20.51 49.47 -26.98
CA VAL A 402 21.76 49.66 -27.74
C VAL A 402 21.49 50.26 -29.14
N ILE A 403 20.22 50.34 -29.55
CA ILE A 403 19.70 51.08 -30.71
C ILE A 403 19.02 52.34 -30.16
#